data_AF-A0A950MUH3-F1
#
_entry.id   AF-A0A950MUH3-F1
#
_cell.length_a   1.000
_cell.length_b   1.000
_cell.length_c   1.000
_cell.angle_alpha   90.00
_cell.angle_beta   90.00
_cell.angle_gamma   90.00
#
_symmetry.space_group_name_H-M   'P 1'
#
loop_
_entity.id
_entity.type
_entity.pdbx_description
1 polymer ?
#
loop_
_entity_poly.entity_id
_entity_poly.type
_entity_poly.pdbx_seq_one_letter_code
_entity_poly.pdbx_strand_id
1 'polypeptide(L)'
;MPTTSLGFSLAFFFAAFASTLAGLAFRAYLGDRLEHARDMVGGVTGLVVTLVALVFGLLIWTAFGVFSTQKTELQVMAANALEFNQETREYGPEAAHARALMRADLDWAHRQLWGDEQAKAAAVAASVRNMDNLSVALDHLEPTTEAQKSLLADAKHNYDAIWQNRILMSLQAVDAVSWPTLYFVSIWTCIAFFLTGLNSKSGAATIAVAALGSFCVASAMFLILELSQPYSSAIRVSSDGIDQAGLELNKP
;
A
#
# COMPACT_ATOMS: atom_id res chain seq x y z
N MET A 1 10.05 0.57 16.55
CA MET A 1 8.85 1.40 16.75
C MET A 1 8.28 1.69 15.38
N PRO A 2 7.00 1.40 15.09
CA PRO A 2 6.43 1.89 13.85
C PRO A 2 6.25 3.40 14.05
N THR A 3 7.21 4.20 13.59
CA THR A 3 6.94 5.62 13.40
C THR A 3 5.79 5.67 12.41
N THR A 4 4.67 6.29 12.81
CA THR A 4 3.58 6.59 11.87
C THR A 4 4.20 7.23 10.63
N SER A 5 3.66 6.93 9.44
CA SER A 5 4.11 7.50 8.16
C SER A 5 4.37 9.01 8.26
N LEU A 6 3.45 9.70 8.95
CA LEU A 6 3.54 11.11 9.29
C LEU A 6 4.78 11.46 10.13
N GLY A 7 5.07 10.71 11.20
CA GLY A 7 6.22 10.95 12.06
C GLY A 7 7.56 10.81 11.33
N PHE A 8 7.69 9.79 10.47
CA PHE A 8 8.89 9.62 9.65
C PHE A 8 9.05 10.77 8.65
N SER A 9 7.99 11.13 7.94
CA SER A 9 8.03 12.21 6.95
C SER A 9 8.29 13.59 7.57
N LEU A 10 7.78 13.85 8.78
CA LEU A 10 8.11 15.06 9.52
C LEU A 10 9.58 15.09 9.96
N ALA A 11 10.11 13.99 10.48
CA ALA A 11 11.53 13.90 10.82
C ALA A 11 12.41 14.12 9.57
N PHE A 12 12.01 13.53 8.44
CA PHE A 12 12.69 13.70 7.16
C PHE A 12 12.64 15.14 6.65
N PHE A 13 11.49 15.83 6.77
CA PHE A 13 11.36 17.25 6.49
C PHE A 13 12.39 18.08 7.27
N PHE A 14 12.44 17.92 8.60
CA PHE A 14 13.37 18.67 9.44
C PHE A 14 14.82 18.34 9.12
N ALA A 15 15.14 17.08 8.82
CA ALA A 15 16.49 16.67 8.44
C ALA A 15 16.94 17.30 7.11
N ALA A 16 16.09 17.28 6.07
CA ALA A 16 16.38 17.92 4.79
C ALA A 16 16.52 19.44 4.94
N PHE A 17 15.62 20.09 5.69
CA PHE A 17 15.67 21.52 5.91
C PHE A 17 16.91 21.95 6.70
N ALA A 18 17.22 21.24 7.79
CA ALA A 18 18.42 21.47 8.59
C ALA A 18 19.70 21.26 7.77
N SER A 19 19.69 20.32 6.81
CA SER A 19 20.83 20.10 5.91
C SER A 19 21.11 21.32 5.05
N THR A 20 20.09 22.00 4.51
CA THR A 20 20.29 23.26 3.80
C THR A 20 20.83 24.37 4.70
N LEU A 21 20.31 24.49 5.92
CA LEU A 21 20.83 25.47 6.88
C LEU A 21 22.30 25.20 7.23
N ALA A 22 22.66 23.93 7.41
CA ALA A 22 24.04 23.51 7.61
C ALA A 22 24.92 23.86 6.39
N GLY A 23 24.43 23.65 5.18
CA GLY A 23 25.12 24.03 3.94
C GLY A 23 25.36 25.55 3.84
N LEU A 24 24.36 26.36 4.20
CA LEU A 24 24.48 27.82 4.27
C LEU A 24 25.51 28.26 5.31
N ALA A 25 25.49 27.65 6.50
CA ALA A 25 26.46 27.92 7.56
C ALA A 25 27.89 27.52 7.14
N PHE A 26 28.03 26.36 6.50
CA PHE A 26 29.33 25.87 6.03
C PHE A 26 29.90 26.75 4.92
N ARG A 27 29.05 27.25 4.01
CA ARG A 27 29.44 28.25 3.01
C ARG A 27 29.94 29.54 3.69
N ALA A 28 29.22 30.05 4.68
CA ALA A 28 29.63 31.25 5.41
C ALA A 28 30.97 31.08 6.13
N TYR A 29 31.26 29.87 6.63
CA TYR A 29 32.53 29.53 7.25
C TYR A 29 33.69 29.40 6.26
N LEU A 30 33.45 28.78 5.09
CA LEU A 30 34.48 28.58 4.06
C LEU A 30 34.89 29.87 3.32
N GLY A 31 33.99 30.86 3.26
CA GLY A 31 34.24 32.14 2.58
C GLY A 31 34.69 31.94 1.13
N ASP A 32 35.74 32.66 0.72
CA ASP A 32 36.25 32.65 -0.66
C ASP A 32 36.95 31.34 -1.07
N ARG A 33 37.27 30.45 -0.11
CA ARG A 33 37.92 29.16 -0.42
C ARG A 33 37.03 28.24 -1.26
N LEU A 34 35.72 28.47 -1.23
CA LEU A 34 34.76 27.72 -2.03
C LEU A 34 34.75 28.12 -3.52
N GLU A 35 35.28 29.30 -3.86
CA GLU A 35 35.25 29.79 -5.25
C GLU A 35 35.99 28.86 -6.22
N HIS A 36 37.11 28.28 -5.77
CA HIS A 36 37.93 27.36 -6.58
C HIS A 36 37.24 26.01 -6.85
N ALA A 37 36.26 25.63 -6.04
CA ALA A 37 35.55 24.35 -6.15
C ALA A 37 34.09 24.50 -6.62
N ARG A 38 33.65 25.72 -6.94
CA ARG A 38 32.23 26.04 -7.19
C ARG A 38 31.63 25.24 -8.32
N ASP A 39 32.34 25.09 -9.43
CA ASP A 39 31.85 24.33 -10.60
C ASP A 39 31.72 22.84 -10.27
N MET A 40 32.67 22.28 -9.52
CA MET A 40 32.62 20.89 -9.06
C MET A 40 31.44 20.66 -8.11
N VAL A 41 31.24 21.56 -7.13
CA VAL A 41 30.09 21.47 -6.21
C VAL A 41 28.78 21.58 -6.97
N GLY A 42 28.66 22.51 -7.91
CA GLY A 42 27.48 22.65 -8.78
C GLY A 42 27.20 21.37 -9.58
N GLY A 43 28.24 20.82 -10.23
CA GLY A 43 28.13 19.57 -11.00
C GLY A 43 27.69 18.38 -10.15
N VAL A 44 28.31 18.18 -8.98
CA VAL A 44 27.92 17.11 -8.03
C VAL A 44 26.50 17.35 -7.49
N THR A 45 26.12 18.59 -7.21
CA THR A 45 24.75 18.93 -6.79
C THR A 45 23.74 18.51 -7.85
N GLY A 46 23.98 18.86 -9.11
CA GLY A 46 23.10 18.49 -10.21
C GLY A 46 22.96 16.98 -10.36
N LEU A 47 24.07 16.24 -10.26
CA LEU A 47 24.08 14.77 -10.31
C LEU A 47 23.26 14.17 -9.16
N VAL A 48 23.51 14.58 -7.93
CA VAL A 48 22.81 14.04 -6.75
C VAL A 48 21.33 14.38 -6.78
N VAL A 49 20.95 15.63 -7.14
CA VAL A 49 19.55 16.03 -7.28
C VAL A 49 18.84 15.19 -8.35
N THR A 50 19.49 14.96 -9.49
CA THR A 50 18.92 14.13 -10.57
C THR A 50 18.72 12.69 -10.12
N LEU A 51 19.72 12.11 -9.43
CA LEU A 51 19.62 10.77 -8.86
C LEU A 51 18.46 10.66 -7.85
N VAL A 52 18.36 11.62 -6.93
CA VAL A 52 17.29 11.69 -5.93
C VAL A 52 15.92 11.79 -6.62
N ALA A 53 15.76 12.66 -7.62
CA ALA A 53 14.51 12.80 -8.35
C ALA A 53 14.08 11.50 -9.04
N LEU A 54 15.01 10.80 -9.70
CA LEU A 54 14.75 9.52 -10.35
C LEU A 54 14.34 8.44 -9.35
N VAL A 55 15.04 8.33 -8.23
CA VAL A 55 14.74 7.31 -7.22
C VAL A 55 13.40 7.60 -6.53
N PHE A 56 13.08 8.85 -6.21
CA PHE A 56 11.75 9.20 -5.69
C PHE A 56 10.64 8.84 -6.67
N GLY A 57 10.80 9.16 -7.96
CA GLY A 57 9.83 8.80 -8.99
C GLY A 57 9.61 7.28 -9.07
N LEU A 58 10.69 6.49 -9.02
CA LEU A 58 10.62 5.04 -9.01
C LEU A 58 9.96 4.49 -7.75
N LEU A 59 10.29 5.03 -6.57
CA LEU A 59 9.70 4.60 -5.30
C LEU A 59 8.20 4.91 -5.23
N ILE A 60 7.78 6.07 -5.71
CA ILE A 60 6.34 6.41 -5.82
C ILE A 60 5.66 5.42 -6.76
N TRP A 61 6.26 5.13 -7.92
CA TRP A 61 5.71 4.16 -8.88
C TRP A 61 5.60 2.75 -8.28
N THR A 62 6.62 2.26 -7.58
CA THR A 62 6.60 0.96 -6.90
C THR A 62 5.52 0.92 -5.83
N ALA A 63 5.42 1.93 -4.97
CA ALA A 63 4.40 2.00 -3.93
C ALA A 63 2.98 2.08 -4.53
N PHE A 64 2.80 2.87 -5.60
CA PHE A 64 1.55 2.92 -6.35
C PHE A 64 1.19 1.57 -6.98
N GLY A 65 2.18 0.85 -7.54
CA GLY A 65 1.99 -0.48 -8.09
C GLY A 65 1.42 -1.46 -7.07
N VAL A 66 1.95 -1.46 -5.85
CA VAL A 66 1.45 -2.28 -4.74
C VAL A 66 0.01 -1.93 -4.40
N PHE A 67 -0.26 -0.64 -4.20
CA PHE A 67 -1.61 -0.15 -3.91
C PHE A 67 -2.60 -0.56 -5.02
N SER A 68 -2.22 -0.39 -6.28
CA SER A 68 -3.06 -0.73 -7.43
C SER A 68 -3.28 -2.24 -7.56
N THR A 69 -2.26 -3.07 -7.33
CA THR A 69 -2.40 -4.53 -7.38
C THR A 69 -3.35 -5.01 -6.30
N GLN A 70 -3.17 -4.58 -5.05
CA GLN A 70 -4.02 -4.96 -3.92
C GLN A 70 -5.48 -4.50 -4.12
N LYS A 71 -5.69 -3.33 -4.74
CA LYS A 71 -7.02 -2.87 -5.16
C LYS A 71 -7.64 -3.79 -6.20
N THR A 72 -6.91 -4.15 -7.24
CA THR A 72 -7.39 -5.06 -8.30
C THR A 72 -7.70 -6.44 -7.74
N GLU A 73 -6.82 -6.98 -6.88
CA GLU A 73 -7.02 -8.28 -6.23
C GLU A 73 -8.30 -8.30 -5.39
N LEU A 74 -8.59 -7.23 -4.64
CA LEU A 74 -9.87 -7.10 -3.93
C LEU A 74 -11.09 -7.05 -4.86
N GLN A 75 -10.99 -6.36 -6.00
CA GLN A 75 -12.07 -6.33 -6.99
C GLN A 75 -12.33 -7.72 -7.59
N VAL A 76 -11.26 -8.48 -7.86
CA VAL A 76 -11.37 -9.87 -8.33
C VAL A 76 -12.01 -10.76 -7.27
N MET A 77 -11.63 -10.62 -5.98
CA MET A 77 -12.32 -11.36 -4.90
C MET A 77 -13.81 -11.05 -4.84
N ALA A 78 -14.18 -9.77 -4.93
CA ALA A 78 -15.58 -9.36 -4.92
C ALA A 78 -16.36 -9.91 -6.13
N ALA A 79 -15.75 -9.90 -7.31
CA ALA A 79 -16.35 -10.46 -8.52
C ALA A 79 -16.60 -11.97 -8.38
N ASN A 80 -15.60 -12.74 -7.97
CA ASN A 80 -15.73 -14.18 -7.77
C ASN A 80 -16.78 -14.51 -6.69
N ALA A 81 -16.91 -13.68 -5.65
CA ALA A 81 -17.93 -13.86 -4.62
C ALA A 81 -19.35 -13.62 -5.16
N LEU A 82 -19.51 -12.67 -6.10
CA LEU A 82 -20.78 -12.43 -6.78
C LEU A 82 -21.15 -13.55 -7.75
N GLU A 83 -20.18 -14.06 -8.51
CA GLU A 83 -20.39 -15.21 -9.40
C GLU A 83 -20.76 -16.47 -8.59
N PHE A 84 -20.03 -16.74 -7.51
CA PHE A 84 -20.38 -17.78 -6.54
C PHE A 84 -21.82 -17.65 -6.02
N ASN A 85 -22.24 -16.43 -5.67
CA ASN A 85 -23.60 -16.17 -5.22
C ASN A 85 -24.62 -16.48 -6.33
N GLN A 86 -24.33 -16.10 -7.58
CA GLN A 86 -25.21 -16.38 -8.71
C GLN A 86 -25.33 -17.89 -8.95
N GLU A 87 -24.21 -18.61 -9.02
CA GLU A 87 -24.18 -20.04 -9.29
C GLU A 87 -24.92 -20.84 -8.22
N THR A 88 -24.66 -20.53 -6.96
CA THR A 88 -25.33 -21.19 -5.83
C THR A 88 -26.82 -20.83 -5.77
N ARG A 89 -27.23 -19.63 -6.18
CA ARG A 89 -28.66 -19.25 -6.30
C ARG A 89 -29.36 -20.04 -7.41
N GLU A 90 -28.73 -20.17 -8.57
CA GLU A 90 -29.25 -20.96 -9.68
C GLU A 90 -29.26 -22.46 -9.37
N TYR A 91 -28.31 -22.95 -8.56
CA TYR A 91 -28.27 -24.33 -8.08
C TYR A 91 -29.52 -24.70 -7.27
N GLY A 92 -29.97 -23.77 -6.41
CA GLY A 92 -31.22 -23.89 -5.66
C GLY A 92 -31.10 -23.65 -4.15
N PRO A 93 -32.12 -24.04 -3.37
CA PRO A 93 -32.16 -23.81 -1.91
C PRO A 93 -31.18 -24.68 -1.13
N GLU A 94 -30.75 -25.83 -1.67
CA GLU A 94 -29.78 -26.72 -1.03
C GLU A 94 -28.43 -26.02 -0.78
N ALA A 95 -28.03 -25.11 -1.68
CA ALA A 95 -26.80 -24.33 -1.55
C ALA A 95 -26.91 -23.11 -0.61
N ALA A 96 -28.05 -22.90 0.06
CA ALA A 96 -28.26 -21.74 0.95
C ALA A 96 -27.26 -21.71 2.12
N HIS A 97 -26.86 -22.87 2.65
CA HIS A 97 -25.85 -22.93 3.70
C HIS A 97 -24.48 -22.45 3.21
N ALA A 98 -24.09 -22.85 2.00
CA ALA A 98 -22.85 -22.39 1.37
C ALA A 98 -22.86 -20.88 1.13
N ARG A 99 -23.98 -20.30 0.69
CA ARG A 99 -24.15 -18.84 0.58
C ARG A 99 -23.97 -18.12 1.91
N ALA A 100 -24.55 -18.65 3.00
CA ALA A 100 -24.41 -18.06 4.33
C ALA A 100 -22.96 -18.10 4.84
N LEU A 101 -22.23 -19.18 4.56
CA LEU A 101 -20.80 -19.29 4.89
C LEU A 101 -19.94 -18.34 4.06
N MET A 102 -20.22 -18.17 2.76
CA MET A 102 -19.52 -17.18 1.92
C MET A 102 -19.73 -15.75 2.42
N ARG A 103 -20.97 -15.40 2.80
CA ARG A 103 -21.26 -14.10 3.43
C ARG A 103 -20.42 -13.91 4.70
N ALA A 104 -20.37 -14.91 5.57
CA ALA A 104 -19.54 -14.86 6.77
C ALA A 104 -18.05 -14.67 6.43
N ASP A 105 -17.56 -15.30 5.36
CA ASP A 105 -16.17 -15.11 4.91
C ASP A 105 -15.88 -13.68 4.47
N LEU A 106 -16.80 -13.03 3.76
CA LEU A 106 -16.70 -11.61 3.39
C LEU A 106 -16.70 -10.70 4.63
N ASP A 107 -17.54 -11.00 5.62
CA ASP A 107 -17.54 -10.26 6.90
C ASP A 107 -16.22 -10.42 7.68
N TRP A 108 -15.59 -11.60 7.59
CA TRP A 108 -14.27 -11.83 8.17
C TRP A 108 -13.18 -11.15 7.35
N ALA A 109 -13.25 -11.16 6.02
CA ALA A 109 -12.33 -10.44 5.14
C ALA A 109 -12.34 -8.94 5.46
N HIS A 110 -13.54 -8.36 5.62
CA HIS A 110 -13.71 -6.96 5.98
C HIS A 110 -12.99 -6.65 7.30
N ARG A 111 -13.23 -7.47 8.34
CA ARG A 111 -12.59 -7.30 9.65
C ARG A 111 -11.08 -7.53 9.63
N GLN A 112 -10.60 -8.45 8.79
CA GLN A 112 -9.17 -8.74 8.66
C GLN A 112 -8.40 -7.59 8.02
N LEU A 113 -9.01 -6.86 7.09
CA LEU A 113 -8.34 -5.79 6.34
C LEU A 113 -8.56 -4.41 6.97
N TRP A 114 -9.79 -4.10 7.40
CA TRP A 114 -10.17 -2.78 7.91
C TRP A 114 -10.48 -2.74 9.42
N GLY A 115 -10.44 -3.87 10.12
CA GLY A 115 -10.67 -3.93 11.57
C GLY A 115 -9.51 -3.38 12.41
N ASP A 116 -9.72 -3.24 13.72
CA ASP A 116 -8.65 -2.99 14.67
C ASP A 116 -7.76 -4.23 14.87
N GLU A 117 -6.62 -4.08 15.54
CA GLU A 117 -5.62 -5.16 15.68
C GLU A 117 -6.20 -6.45 16.31
N GLN A 118 -7.13 -6.29 17.25
CA GLN A 118 -7.82 -7.41 17.90
C GLN A 118 -8.78 -8.11 16.94
N ALA A 119 -9.56 -7.33 16.18
CA ALA A 119 -10.46 -7.83 15.16
C ALA A 119 -9.69 -8.54 14.03
N LYS A 120 -8.53 -8.02 13.63
CA LYS A 120 -7.66 -8.65 12.61
C LYS A 120 -7.20 -10.03 13.04
N ALA A 121 -6.66 -10.17 14.25
CA ALA A 121 -6.20 -11.46 14.77
C ALA A 121 -7.34 -12.48 14.89
N ALA A 122 -8.51 -12.05 15.37
CA ALA A 122 -9.69 -12.91 15.47
C ALA A 122 -10.22 -13.34 14.08
N ALA A 123 -10.19 -12.42 13.10
CA ALA A 123 -10.69 -12.64 11.76
C ALA A 123 -9.86 -13.66 10.97
N VAL A 124 -8.52 -13.66 11.11
CA VAL A 124 -7.65 -14.65 10.47
C VAL A 124 -8.03 -16.07 10.91
N ALA A 125 -8.13 -16.30 12.22
CA ALA A 125 -8.46 -17.62 12.75
C ALA A 125 -9.89 -18.06 12.38
N ALA A 126 -10.83 -17.11 12.29
CA ALA A 126 -12.20 -17.39 11.90
C ALA A 126 -12.33 -17.68 10.40
N SER A 127 -11.62 -16.96 9.53
CA SER A 127 -11.63 -17.17 8.07
C SER A 127 -11.08 -18.56 7.71
N VAL A 128 -9.99 -19.01 8.34
CA VAL A 128 -9.46 -20.38 8.10
C VAL A 128 -10.49 -21.46 8.48
N ARG A 129 -11.20 -21.32 9.61
CA ARG A 129 -12.25 -22.28 9.98
C ARG A 129 -13.45 -22.23 9.03
N ASN A 130 -13.85 -21.02 8.63
CA ASN A 130 -14.96 -20.83 7.71
C ASN A 130 -14.63 -21.43 6.33
N MET A 131 -13.36 -21.41 5.95
CA MET A 131 -12.89 -21.97 4.69
C MET A 131 -13.15 -23.49 4.63
N ASP A 132 -12.74 -24.22 5.66
CA ASP A 132 -12.97 -25.66 5.75
C ASP A 132 -14.48 -25.98 5.71
N ASN A 133 -15.28 -25.21 6.46
CA ASN A 133 -16.73 -25.40 6.50
C ASN A 133 -17.38 -25.16 5.14
N LEU A 134 -16.93 -24.17 4.37
CA LEU A 134 -17.52 -23.88 3.06
C LEU A 134 -17.17 -24.97 2.04
N SER A 135 -15.92 -25.46 2.05
CA SER A 135 -15.52 -26.59 1.20
C SER A 135 -16.38 -27.82 1.50
N VAL A 136 -16.54 -28.16 2.79
CA VAL A 136 -17.39 -29.28 3.22
C VAL A 136 -18.85 -29.07 2.81
N ALA A 137 -19.38 -27.85 2.93
CA ALA A 137 -20.75 -27.54 2.51
C ALA A 137 -20.97 -27.75 1.00
N LEU A 138 -20.00 -27.38 0.16
CA LEU A 138 -20.05 -27.60 -1.29
C LEU A 138 -19.89 -29.08 -1.66
N ASP A 139 -19.09 -29.84 -0.90
CA ASP A 139 -18.91 -31.29 -1.13
C ASP A 139 -20.14 -32.12 -0.73
N HIS A 140 -20.98 -31.60 0.17
CA HIS A 140 -22.24 -32.23 0.58
C HIS A 140 -23.42 -31.98 -0.37
N LEU A 141 -23.25 -31.16 -1.41
CA LEU A 141 -24.29 -30.94 -2.41
C LEU A 141 -24.36 -32.15 -3.36
N GLU A 142 -25.58 -32.66 -3.60
CA GLU A 142 -25.83 -33.84 -4.44
C GLU A 142 -26.51 -33.43 -5.76
N PRO A 143 -25.75 -33.00 -6.79
CA PRO A 143 -26.33 -32.51 -8.03
C PRO A 143 -27.08 -33.63 -8.78
N THR A 144 -28.36 -33.39 -9.07
CA THR A 144 -29.24 -34.35 -9.75
C THR A 144 -29.32 -34.15 -11.27
N THR A 145 -28.96 -32.96 -11.75
CA THR A 145 -28.98 -32.57 -13.17
C THR A 145 -27.60 -32.17 -13.67
N GLU A 146 -27.36 -32.26 -14.98
CA GLU A 146 -26.10 -31.79 -15.59
C GLU A 146 -25.91 -30.27 -15.38
N ALA A 147 -26.99 -29.50 -15.37
CA ALA A 147 -26.94 -28.06 -15.04
C ALA A 147 -26.45 -27.83 -13.60
N GLN A 148 -26.98 -28.57 -12.62
CA GLN A 148 -26.52 -28.51 -11.23
C GLN A 148 -25.06 -28.95 -11.08
N LYS A 149 -24.60 -29.95 -11.85
CA LYS A 149 -23.18 -30.36 -11.84
C LYS A 149 -22.27 -29.23 -12.33
N SER A 150 -22.65 -28.53 -13.41
CA SER A 150 -21.90 -27.38 -13.91
C SER A 150 -21.86 -26.26 -12.87
N LEU A 151 -23.03 -25.84 -12.36
CA LEU A 151 -23.13 -24.77 -11.37
C LEU A 151 -22.31 -25.06 -10.10
N LEU A 152 -22.28 -26.31 -9.64
CA LEU A 152 -21.45 -26.71 -8.51
C LEU A 152 -19.95 -26.65 -8.82
N ALA A 153 -19.55 -27.05 -10.03
CA ALA A 153 -18.16 -26.97 -10.46
C ALA A 153 -17.69 -25.51 -10.57
N ASP A 154 -18.53 -24.64 -11.13
CA ASP A 154 -18.28 -23.21 -11.26
C ASP A 154 -18.18 -22.54 -9.86
N ALA A 155 -19.10 -22.88 -8.94
CA ALA A 155 -19.06 -22.40 -7.55
C ALA A 155 -17.79 -22.81 -6.81
N LYS A 156 -17.34 -24.06 -6.98
CA LYS A 156 -16.06 -24.52 -6.40
C LYS A 156 -14.88 -23.77 -7.01
N HIS A 157 -14.88 -23.57 -8.32
CA HIS A 157 -13.83 -22.83 -9.02
C HIS A 157 -13.71 -21.38 -8.53
N ASN A 158 -14.84 -20.67 -8.45
CA ASN A 158 -14.88 -19.29 -7.98
C ASN A 158 -14.45 -19.16 -6.52
N TYR A 159 -14.85 -20.11 -5.67
CA TYR A 159 -14.40 -20.16 -4.29
C TYR A 159 -12.89 -20.42 -4.15
N ASP A 160 -12.35 -21.39 -4.89
CA ASP A 160 -10.90 -21.67 -4.90
C ASP A 160 -10.10 -20.45 -5.36
N ALA A 161 -10.60 -19.72 -6.35
CA ALA A 161 -9.97 -18.50 -6.83
C ALA A 161 -9.94 -17.40 -5.75
N ILE A 162 -10.99 -17.24 -4.94
CA ILE A 162 -11.00 -16.31 -3.79
C ILE A 162 -9.88 -16.68 -2.80
N TRP A 163 -9.74 -17.97 -2.49
CA TRP A 163 -8.74 -18.45 -1.55
C TRP A 163 -7.31 -18.23 -2.05
N GLN A 164 -7.03 -18.62 -3.29
CA GLN A 164 -5.72 -18.41 -3.92
C GLN A 164 -5.34 -16.93 -3.95
N ASN A 165 -6.30 -16.07 -4.29
CA ASN A 165 -6.10 -14.61 -4.30
C ASN A 165 -5.79 -14.08 -2.90
N ARG A 166 -6.51 -14.55 -1.86
CA ARG A 166 -6.25 -14.15 -0.46
C ARG A 166 -4.84 -14.52 0.00
N ILE A 167 -4.35 -15.72 -0.36
CA ILE A 167 -2.96 -16.13 -0.07
C ILE A 167 -1.99 -15.19 -0.79
N LEU A 168 -2.21 -14.94 -2.07
CA LEU A 168 -1.35 -14.09 -2.88
C LEU A 168 -1.27 -12.66 -2.31
N MET A 169 -2.41 -12.07 -1.97
CA MET A 169 -2.49 -10.76 -1.32
C MET A 169 -1.65 -10.71 -0.04
N SER A 170 -1.72 -11.75 0.80
CA SER A 170 -0.95 -11.81 2.04
C SER A 170 0.56 -11.90 1.82
N LEU A 171 0.99 -12.58 0.76
CA LEU A 171 2.40 -12.73 0.39
C LEU A 171 2.94 -11.45 -0.28
N GLN A 172 2.11 -10.77 -1.07
CA GLN A 172 2.47 -9.52 -1.74
C GLN A 172 2.46 -8.31 -0.81
N ALA A 173 1.73 -8.37 0.32
CA ALA A 173 1.69 -7.32 1.32
C ALA A 173 3.02 -7.16 2.10
N VAL A 174 4.05 -7.96 1.82
CA VAL A 174 5.36 -7.88 2.47
C VAL A 174 6.19 -6.73 1.87
N ASP A 175 6.45 -5.70 2.69
CA ASP A 175 7.35 -4.54 2.50
C ASP A 175 7.89 -4.33 1.07
N ALA A 176 7.03 -3.94 0.15
CA ALA A 176 7.40 -3.69 -1.25
C ALA A 176 8.43 -2.55 -1.41
N VAL A 177 8.47 -1.63 -0.45
CA VAL A 177 9.52 -0.63 -0.33
C VAL A 177 10.33 -0.93 0.92
N SER A 178 11.56 -1.41 0.73
CA SER A 178 12.41 -1.77 1.86
C SER A 178 12.87 -0.53 2.65
N TRP A 179 12.82 -0.62 3.98
CA TRP A 179 13.33 0.42 4.88
C TRP A 179 14.77 0.85 4.58
N PRO A 180 15.73 -0.06 4.30
CA PRO A 180 17.08 0.32 3.90
C PRO A 180 17.10 1.28 2.70
N THR A 181 16.29 1.03 1.68
CA THR A 181 16.20 1.91 0.50
C THR A 181 15.75 3.31 0.90
N LEU A 182 14.74 3.43 1.76
CA LEU A 182 14.26 4.72 2.25
C LEU A 182 15.33 5.48 3.04
N TYR A 183 16.12 4.78 3.86
CA TYR A 183 17.23 5.40 4.60
C TYR A 183 18.31 5.93 3.66
N PHE A 184 18.75 5.15 2.67
CA PHE A 184 19.76 5.60 1.70
C PHE A 184 19.28 6.83 0.91
N VAL A 185 18.05 6.81 0.42
CA VAL A 185 17.45 7.94 -0.30
C VAL A 185 17.32 9.17 0.59
N SER A 186 16.98 8.96 1.86
CA SER A 186 16.88 10.06 2.83
C SER A 186 18.24 10.72 3.06
N ILE A 187 19.31 9.93 3.19
CA ILE A 187 20.68 10.42 3.32
C ILE A 187 21.11 11.20 2.07
N TRP A 188 20.89 10.63 0.88
CA TRP A 188 21.25 11.30 -0.39
C TRP A 188 20.46 12.59 -0.59
N THR A 189 19.21 12.64 -0.14
CA THR A 189 18.40 13.86 -0.14
C THR A 189 18.99 14.90 0.80
N CYS A 190 19.35 14.53 2.02
CA CYS A 190 20.00 15.46 2.96
C CYS A 190 21.30 16.03 2.36
N ILE A 191 22.11 15.19 1.69
CA ILE A 191 23.30 15.63 0.96
C ILE A 191 22.92 16.61 -0.16
N ALA A 192 21.87 16.33 -0.95
CA ALA A 192 21.40 17.23 -1.99
C ALA A 192 21.02 18.60 -1.43
N PHE A 193 20.23 18.63 -0.35
CA PHE A 193 19.82 19.86 0.33
C PHE A 193 20.99 20.61 0.98
N PHE A 194 21.99 19.88 1.49
CA PHE A 194 23.23 20.48 1.98
C PHE A 194 24.01 21.16 0.87
N LEU A 195 24.21 20.49 -0.27
CA LEU A 195 24.96 21.02 -1.40
C LEU A 195 24.26 22.22 -2.07
N THR A 196 22.91 22.22 -2.14
CA THR A 196 22.16 23.39 -2.61
C THR A 196 22.29 24.58 -1.65
N GLY A 197 22.30 24.34 -0.33
CA GLY A 197 22.62 25.36 0.67
C GLY A 197 24.02 25.92 0.46
N LEU A 198 25.01 25.04 0.20
CA LEU A 198 26.39 25.43 -0.06
C LEU A 198 26.53 26.33 -1.30
N ASN A 199 25.69 26.12 -2.32
CA ASN A 199 25.69 26.90 -3.56
C ASN A 199 24.89 28.21 -3.47
N SER A 200 24.09 28.40 -2.43
CA SER A 200 23.19 29.54 -2.28
C SER A 200 23.79 30.68 -1.48
N LYS A 201 23.32 31.91 -1.72
CA LYS A 201 23.59 33.04 -0.82
C LYS A 201 22.59 33.03 0.34
N SER A 202 23.05 33.38 1.54
CA SER A 202 22.20 33.48 2.72
C SER A 202 21.18 34.62 2.56
N GLY A 203 19.90 34.31 2.74
CA GLY A 203 18.81 35.28 2.64
C GLY A 203 17.47 34.64 2.96
N ALA A 204 16.48 35.46 3.35
CA ALA A 204 15.14 34.99 3.71
C ALA A 204 14.47 34.19 2.58
N ALA A 205 14.67 34.60 1.31
CA ALA A 205 14.16 33.89 0.15
C ALA A 205 14.73 32.47 0.03
N THR A 206 16.04 32.28 0.25
CA THR A 206 16.68 30.96 0.22
C THR A 206 16.12 30.04 1.30
N ILE A 207 15.91 30.56 2.51
CA ILE A 207 15.32 29.79 3.62
C ILE A 207 13.88 29.38 3.29
N ALA A 208 13.08 30.31 2.73
CA ALA A 208 11.71 30.02 2.33
C ALA A 208 11.63 28.94 1.23
N VAL A 209 12.47 29.05 0.20
CA VAL A 209 12.54 28.05 -0.87
C VAL A 209 13.06 26.71 -0.36
N ALA A 210 14.02 26.70 0.57
CA ALA A 210 14.50 25.48 1.20
C ALA A 210 13.38 24.79 1.98
N ALA A 211 12.61 25.53 2.78
CA ALA A 211 11.46 25.00 3.51
C ALA A 211 10.42 24.40 2.56
N LEU A 212 10.08 25.11 1.48
CA LEU A 212 9.14 24.61 0.47
C LEU A 212 9.66 23.35 -0.23
N GLY A 213 10.95 23.33 -0.62
CA GLY A 213 11.58 22.17 -1.24
C GLY A 213 11.59 20.96 -0.31
N SER A 214 11.97 21.15 0.96
CA SER A 214 11.96 20.09 1.96
C SER A 214 10.55 19.56 2.20
N PHE A 215 9.54 20.45 2.19
CA PHE A 215 8.14 20.06 2.30
C PHE A 215 7.70 19.17 1.12
N CYS A 216 8.02 19.56 -0.12
CA CYS A 216 7.68 18.76 -1.30
C CYS A 216 8.33 17.36 -1.30
N VAL A 217 9.59 17.25 -0.85
CA VAL A 217 10.27 15.95 -0.82
C VAL A 217 9.79 15.11 0.37
N ALA A 218 9.44 15.74 1.49
CA ALA A 218 8.80 15.06 2.62
C ALA A 218 7.38 14.58 2.32
N SER A 219 6.60 15.33 1.53
CA SER A 219 5.27 14.89 1.09
C SER A 219 5.37 13.72 0.12
N ALA A 220 6.37 13.69 -0.77
CA ALA A 220 6.67 12.54 -1.60
C ALA A 220 7.02 11.30 -0.75
N MET A 221 7.86 11.45 0.28
CA MET A 221 8.17 10.38 1.22
C MET A 221 6.93 9.88 1.97
N PHE A 222 6.07 10.79 2.42
CA PHE A 222 4.78 10.46 3.03
C PHE A 222 3.92 9.64 2.09
N LEU A 223 3.79 10.07 0.83
CA LEU A 223 3.01 9.36 -0.18
C LEU A 223 3.54 7.93 -0.42
N ILE A 224 4.87 7.75 -0.50
CA ILE A 224 5.49 6.43 -0.63
C ILE A 224 5.10 5.52 0.54
N LEU A 225 5.19 6.02 1.77
CA LEU A 225 4.84 5.26 2.97
C LEU A 225 3.34 4.91 3.02
N GLU A 226 2.48 5.87 2.71
CA GLU A 226 1.02 5.68 2.68
C GLU A 226 0.60 4.64 1.64
N LEU A 227 1.14 4.70 0.43
CA LEU A 227 0.84 3.76 -0.64
C LEU A 227 1.43 2.36 -0.40
N SER A 228 2.56 2.27 0.33
CA SER A 228 3.15 0.98 0.71
C SER A 228 2.33 0.20 1.75
N GLN A 229 1.36 0.86 2.39
CA GLN A 229 0.51 0.29 3.45
C GLN A 229 -0.97 0.33 3.07
N PRO A 230 -1.42 -0.46 2.08
CA PRO A 230 -2.72 -0.32 1.43
C PRO A 230 -3.95 -0.49 2.35
N TYR A 231 -3.79 -1.08 3.53
CA TYR A 231 -4.90 -1.35 4.46
C TYR A 231 -4.81 -0.60 5.79
N SER A 232 -3.63 -0.10 6.18
CA SER A 232 -3.41 0.55 7.48
C SER A 232 -3.16 2.06 7.39
N SER A 233 -2.95 2.59 6.18
CA SER A 233 -2.66 4.00 5.96
C SER A 233 -3.93 4.86 5.83
N ALA A 234 -3.77 6.18 5.79
CA ALA A 234 -4.85 7.11 5.51
C ALA A 234 -5.31 6.99 4.04
N ILE A 235 -4.38 6.72 3.11
CA ILE A 235 -4.68 6.39 1.70
C ILE A 235 -4.83 4.88 1.55
N ARG A 236 -5.85 4.32 2.19
CA ARG A 236 -6.17 2.90 2.13
C ARG A 236 -7.10 2.56 0.96
N VAL A 237 -7.05 1.30 0.53
CA VAL A 237 -7.99 0.74 -0.44
C VAL A 237 -9.40 0.75 0.17
N SER A 238 -10.41 1.10 -0.65
CA SER A 238 -11.81 1.13 -0.22
C SER A 238 -12.36 -0.29 0.01
N SER A 239 -13.24 -0.44 1.00
CA SER A 239 -13.98 -1.69 1.27
C SER A 239 -15.22 -1.88 0.39
N ASP A 240 -15.62 -0.85 -0.39
CA ASP A 240 -16.92 -0.79 -1.08
C ASP A 240 -17.24 -2.05 -1.90
N GLY A 241 -16.27 -2.64 -2.59
CA GLY A 241 -16.50 -3.83 -3.42
C GLY A 241 -16.84 -5.07 -2.59
N ILE A 242 -16.15 -5.28 -1.46
CA ILE A 242 -16.41 -6.39 -0.53
C ILE A 242 -17.74 -6.17 0.17
N ASP A 243 -18.02 -4.93 0.59
CA ASP A 243 -19.25 -4.56 1.27
C ASP A 243 -20.47 -4.75 0.35
N GLN A 244 -20.35 -4.33 -0.92
CA GLN A 244 -21.38 -4.54 -1.93
C GLN A 244 -21.61 -6.02 -2.21
N ALA A 245 -20.55 -6.83 -2.34
CA ALA A 245 -20.70 -8.27 -2.50
C ALA A 245 -21.45 -8.88 -1.30
N GLY A 246 -21.07 -8.53 -0.07
CA GLY A 246 -21.76 -8.98 1.15
C GLY A 246 -23.24 -8.60 1.18
N LEU A 247 -23.61 -7.42 0.67
CA LEU A 247 -25.01 -7.00 0.54
C LEU A 247 -25.78 -7.81 -0.51
N GLU A 248 -25.17 -8.14 -1.65
CA GLU A 248 -25.79 -8.97 -2.69
C GLU A 248 -26.02 -10.42 -2.23
N LEU A 249 -25.14 -10.97 -1.40
CA LEU A 249 -25.33 -12.28 -0.77
C LEU A 249 -26.48 -12.31 0.25
N ASN A 250 -26.96 -11.15 0.71
CA ASN A 250 -28.08 -11.05 1.66
C ASN A 250 -29.44 -11.05 0.99
N LYS A 251 -29.47 -10.88 -0.33
CA LYS A 251 -30.73 -10.89 -1.07
C LYS A 251 -31.26 -12.33 -1.14
N PRO A 252 -32.58 -12.52 -0.94
CA PRO A 252 -33.21 -13.83 -1.05
C PRO A 252 -33.08 -14.42 -2.46
#